data_AF-A0A840WB85-F1
#
_entry.id   AF-A0A840WB85-F1
#
_cell.length_a   1.000
_cell.length_b   1.000
_cell.length_c   1.000
_cell.angle_alpha   90.00
_cell.angle_beta   90.00
_cell.angle_gamma   90.00
#
_symmetry.space_group_name_H-M   'P 1'
#
loop_
_entity.id
_entity.type
_entity.pdbx_description
1 polymer ?
#
loop_
_entity_poly.entity_id
_entity_poly.type
_entity_poly.pdbx_seq_one_letter_code
_entity_poly.pdbx_strand_id
1 'polypeptide(L)'
;MPLPRTLTALTAAPLLLVSATGCGLIPVQHSKELTVVMCAEESTEPVCVENGPATEEEREAVEELLDQTAEVVVYRFLTEGEVFDELTGQGESAEDLRPGDFASRYVIELQESEQREELASALSEQCGVGEVFFTEDPADPDVAFPGSAQGC
;
A
#
# COMPACT_ATOMS: atom_id res chain seq x y z
N MET A 1 -10.45 -28.02 -69.19
CA MET A 1 -9.92 -27.00 -68.26
C MET A 1 -8.45 -27.30 -68.02
N PRO A 2 -7.53 -26.36 -68.29
CA PRO A 2 -6.08 -26.63 -68.32
C PRO A 2 -5.39 -26.38 -66.97
N LEU A 3 -4.48 -27.30 -66.60
CA LEU A 3 -3.08 -27.17 -66.12
C LEU A 3 -2.67 -25.97 -65.20
N PRO A 4 -1.49 -25.99 -64.53
CA PRO A 4 -0.74 -27.06 -63.84
C PRO A 4 0.02 -26.54 -62.56
N ARG A 5 1.00 -27.32 -62.06
CA ARG A 5 2.24 -26.88 -61.35
C ARG A 5 2.06 -26.40 -59.89
N THR A 6 2.95 -26.59 -58.92
CA THR A 6 4.34 -27.09 -58.84
C THR A 6 4.66 -27.24 -57.36
N LEU A 7 5.48 -28.23 -57.02
CA LEU A 7 6.28 -28.26 -55.78
C LEU A 7 7.21 -27.04 -55.73
N THR A 8 7.21 -26.31 -54.62
CA THR A 8 8.36 -25.48 -54.24
C THR A 8 8.56 -25.57 -52.73
N ALA A 9 9.61 -26.30 -52.34
CA ALA A 9 10.20 -26.21 -51.02
C ALA A 9 10.84 -24.83 -50.85
N LEU A 10 10.58 -24.14 -49.74
CA LEU A 10 11.40 -23.00 -49.32
C LEU A 10 11.77 -23.14 -47.84
N THR A 11 13.03 -23.57 -47.67
CA THR A 11 14.03 -22.95 -46.81
C THR A 11 13.67 -22.74 -45.34
N ALA A 12 14.24 -23.63 -44.51
CA ALA A 12 14.58 -23.36 -43.13
C ALA A 12 15.24 -21.98 -43.00
N ALA A 13 14.51 -21.02 -42.45
CA ALA A 13 15.10 -19.78 -41.95
C ALA A 13 15.68 -20.07 -40.57
N PRO A 14 16.94 -19.69 -40.30
CA PRO A 14 17.52 -19.85 -38.99
C PRO A 14 16.75 -18.93 -38.03
N LEU A 15 16.22 -19.50 -36.95
CA LEU A 15 15.80 -18.74 -35.78
C LEU A 15 17.06 -18.05 -35.24
N LEU A 16 17.30 -16.82 -35.69
CA LEU A 16 18.15 -15.88 -35.00
C LEU A 16 17.47 -15.61 -33.66
N LEU A 17 17.86 -16.40 -32.66
CA LEU A 17 17.80 -16.02 -31.26
C LEU A 17 18.60 -14.72 -31.12
N VAL A 18 17.92 -13.60 -31.36
CA VAL A 18 18.32 -12.33 -30.79
C VAL A 18 18.01 -12.47 -29.30
N SER A 19 18.99 -12.98 -28.56
CA SER A 19 19.10 -12.72 -27.13
C SER A 19 19.33 -11.22 -26.98
N ALA A 20 18.23 -10.46 -27.02
CA ALA A 20 18.22 -9.14 -26.46
C ALA A 20 18.48 -9.34 -24.97
N THR A 21 19.68 -8.98 -24.54
CA THR A 21 20.00 -8.52 -23.20
C THR A 21 19.14 -7.29 -22.92
N GLY A 22 17.82 -7.46 -22.88
CA GLY A 22 16.95 -6.58 -22.14
C GLY A 22 17.13 -7.01 -20.70
N CYS A 23 17.67 -6.12 -19.85
CA CYS A 23 17.38 -6.20 -18.43
C CYS A 23 15.88 -6.47 -18.32
N GLY A 24 15.53 -7.67 -17.87
CA GLY A 24 14.15 -7.98 -17.55
C GLY A 24 13.73 -6.92 -16.56
N LEU A 25 12.82 -6.05 -16.97
CA LEU A 25 12.03 -5.28 -16.05
C LEU A 25 11.23 -6.33 -15.29
N ILE A 26 11.81 -6.83 -14.20
CA ILE A 26 11.02 -7.41 -13.12
C ILE A 26 10.10 -6.24 -12.76
N PRO A 27 8.78 -6.35 -12.93
CA PRO A 27 7.90 -5.34 -12.37
C PRO A 27 8.21 -5.31 -10.88
N VAL A 28 8.76 -4.19 -10.41
CA VAL A 28 8.92 -3.92 -8.98
C VAL A 28 7.51 -4.04 -8.42
N GLN A 29 7.24 -5.09 -7.64
CA GLN A 29 5.93 -5.28 -7.05
C GLN A 29 5.88 -4.38 -5.83
N HIS A 30 5.42 -3.15 -6.04
CA HIS A 30 5.16 -2.22 -4.95
C HIS A 30 3.93 -2.74 -4.19
N SER A 31 4.08 -3.02 -2.89
CA SER A 31 3.01 -3.55 -2.03
C SER A 31 1.71 -2.78 -2.24
N LYS A 32 0.56 -3.40 -2.47
CA LYS A 32 -0.65 -2.64 -2.89
C LYS A 32 -1.41 -2.01 -1.72
N GLU A 33 -0.87 -2.08 -0.51
CA GLU A 33 -1.56 -1.73 0.71
C GLU A 33 -0.84 -0.60 1.44
N LEU A 34 -1.61 0.42 1.81
CA LEU A 34 -1.20 1.57 2.61
C LEU A 34 -1.97 1.54 3.92
N THR A 35 -1.26 1.57 5.03
CA THR A 35 -1.80 1.72 6.37
C THR A 35 -1.67 3.16 6.82
N VAL A 36 -2.73 3.74 7.38
CA VAL A 36 -2.73 5.07 8.02
C VAL A 36 -3.13 4.88 9.47
N VAL A 37 -2.24 5.15 10.40
CA VAL A 37 -2.49 5.06 11.84
C VAL A 37 -2.96 6.41 12.36
N MET A 38 -4.12 6.41 13.01
CA MET A 38 -4.68 7.62 13.62
C MET A 38 -4.07 7.83 15.00
N CYS A 39 -3.97 9.09 15.43
CA CYS A 39 -3.54 9.40 16.78
C CYS A 39 -4.52 8.83 17.82
N ALA A 40 -3.98 8.16 18.83
CA ALA A 40 -4.70 7.63 19.98
C ALA A 40 -4.18 8.25 21.28
N GLU A 41 -4.90 8.02 22.40
CA GLU A 41 -4.48 8.55 23.72
C GLU A 41 -3.08 8.05 24.14
N GLU A 42 -2.69 6.86 23.67
CA GLU A 42 -1.41 6.22 23.97
C GLU A 42 -0.38 6.27 22.84
N SER A 43 -0.67 7.02 21.78
CA SER A 43 0.32 7.29 20.71
C SER A 43 1.58 7.94 21.28
N THR A 44 2.73 7.51 20.77
CA THR A 44 4.06 8.01 21.17
C THR A 44 4.63 9.03 20.20
N GLU A 45 3.99 9.16 19.05
CA GLU A 45 4.36 10.02 17.94
C GLU A 45 4.23 11.49 18.39
N PRO A 46 5.25 12.34 18.16
CA PRO A 46 5.26 13.71 18.68
C PRO A 46 3.99 14.51 18.34
N VAL A 47 3.52 14.38 17.10
CA VAL A 47 2.28 15.00 16.59
C VAL A 47 1.05 14.61 17.43
N CYS A 48 0.93 13.34 17.82
CA CYS A 48 -0.19 12.86 18.61
C CYS A 48 -0.05 13.22 20.09
N VAL A 49 1.17 13.30 20.61
CA VAL A 49 1.43 13.77 21.98
C VAL A 49 1.07 15.26 22.12
N GLU A 50 1.30 16.06 21.08
CA GLU A 50 1.00 17.49 21.09
C GLU A 50 -0.49 17.79 20.85
N ASN A 51 -1.14 17.07 19.94
CA ASN A 51 -2.53 17.35 19.54
C ASN A 51 -3.58 16.46 20.21
N GLY A 52 -3.16 15.32 20.77
CA GLY A 52 -4.05 14.34 21.38
C GLY A 52 -4.65 13.35 20.38
N PRO A 53 -5.66 12.57 20.82
CA PRO A 53 -6.30 11.57 19.96
C PRO A 53 -7.06 12.22 18.81
N ALA A 54 -7.12 11.52 17.69
CA ALA A 54 -7.83 11.96 16.50
C ALA A 54 -9.33 12.19 16.79
N THR A 55 -9.84 13.32 16.33
CA THR A 55 -11.25 13.68 16.39
C THR A 55 -12.04 13.08 15.24
N GLU A 56 -13.37 13.08 15.37
CA GLU A 56 -14.26 12.64 14.30
C GLU A 56 -14.12 13.51 13.03
N GLU A 57 -13.91 14.82 13.18
CA GLU A 57 -13.74 15.74 12.05
C GLU A 57 -12.45 15.43 11.28
N GLU A 58 -11.36 15.12 11.98
CA GLU A 58 -10.09 14.71 11.37
C GLU A 58 -10.22 13.34 10.69
N ARG A 59 -10.97 12.43 11.29
CA ARG A 59 -11.29 11.13 10.68
C ARG A 59 -12.08 11.32 9.37
N GLU A 60 -13.10 12.17 9.36
CA GLU A 60 -13.90 12.49 8.16
C GLU A 60 -13.05 13.16 7.07
N ALA A 61 -12.10 14.03 7.43
CA ALA A 61 -11.20 14.66 6.47
C ALA A 61 -10.28 13.63 5.75
N VAL A 62 -9.81 12.63 6.48
CA VAL A 62 -9.08 11.50 5.89
C VAL A 62 -9.96 10.71 4.93
N GLU A 63 -11.21 10.39 5.31
CA GLU A 63 -12.15 9.68 4.43
C GLU A 63 -12.48 10.48 3.17
N GLU A 64 -12.67 11.79 3.29
CA GLU A 64 -12.91 12.68 2.16
C GLU A 64 -11.73 12.66 1.18
N LEU A 65 -10.50 12.70 1.68
CA LEU A 65 -9.30 12.61 0.84
C LEU A 65 -9.23 11.26 0.10
N LEU A 66 -9.54 10.15 0.78
CA LEU A 66 -9.54 8.82 0.18
C LEU A 66 -10.61 8.68 -0.89
N ASP A 67 -11.83 9.17 -0.65
CA ASP A 67 -12.94 9.13 -1.59
C ASP A 67 -12.68 9.95 -2.86
N GLN A 68 -11.87 11.01 -2.75
CA GLN A 68 -11.49 11.89 -3.87
C GLN A 68 -10.30 11.35 -4.67
N THR A 69 -9.60 10.34 -4.16
CA THR A 69 -8.36 9.83 -4.76
C THR A 69 -8.65 8.65 -5.69
N ALA A 70 -8.37 8.82 -6.98
CA ALA A 70 -8.70 7.81 -8.01
C ALA A 70 -7.88 6.51 -7.87
N GLU A 71 -6.72 6.59 -7.23
CA GLU A 71 -5.80 5.50 -6.96
C GLU A 71 -6.31 4.56 -5.87
N VAL A 72 -7.27 4.99 -5.04
CA VAL A 72 -7.86 4.17 -3.98
C VAL A 72 -8.87 3.21 -4.58
N VAL A 73 -8.63 1.91 -4.41
CA VAL A 73 -9.54 0.85 -4.86
C VAL A 73 -10.64 0.65 -3.81
N VAL A 74 -10.21 0.50 -2.56
CA VAL A 74 -11.06 0.34 -1.38
C VAL A 74 -10.25 0.71 -0.14
N TYR A 75 -10.91 1.22 0.88
CA TYR A 75 -10.32 1.37 2.21
C TYR A 75 -11.25 0.81 3.27
N ARG A 76 -10.67 0.41 4.40
CA ARG A 76 -11.38 -0.04 5.58
C ARG A 76 -10.83 0.66 6.80
N PHE A 77 -11.71 1.24 7.61
CA PHE A 77 -11.36 1.71 8.94
C PHE A 77 -11.43 0.54 9.91
N LEU A 78 -10.39 0.37 10.71
CA LEU A 78 -10.31 -0.62 11.78
C LEU A 78 -10.19 0.14 13.11
N THR A 79 -11.14 -0.12 13.99
CA THR A 79 -11.07 0.32 15.39
C THR A 79 -9.95 -0.41 16.11
N GLU A 80 -9.46 0.15 17.23
CA GLU A 80 -8.48 -0.51 18.12
C GLU A 80 -8.87 -1.97 18.42
N GLY A 81 -10.15 -2.22 18.73
CA GLY A 81 -10.65 -3.56 19.03
C GLY A 81 -10.58 -4.51 17.84
N GLU A 82 -10.92 -4.03 16.63
CA GLU A 82 -10.82 -4.82 15.41
C GLU A 82 -9.37 -5.10 15.04
N VAL A 83 -8.47 -4.14 15.25
CA VAL A 83 -7.03 -4.31 15.05
C VAL A 83 -6.48 -5.38 16.00
N PHE A 84 -6.86 -5.32 17.28
CA PHE A 84 -6.48 -6.32 18.27
C PHE A 84 -7.00 -7.72 17.88
N ASP A 85 -8.26 -7.82 17.46
CA ASP A 85 -8.87 -9.09 17.03
C ASP A 85 -8.17 -9.65 15.77
N GLU A 86 -7.78 -8.82 14.81
CA GLU A 86 -7.05 -9.25 13.62
C GLU A 86 -5.66 -9.81 13.95
N LEU A 87 -4.91 -9.17 14.86
CA LEU A 87 -3.57 -9.62 15.24
C LEU A 87 -3.60 -10.87 16.12
N THR A 88 -4.51 -10.92 17.10
CA THR A 88 -4.65 -12.07 17.99
C THR A 88 -5.33 -13.27 17.32
N GLY A 89 -6.19 -13.03 16.33
CA GLY A 89 -6.83 -14.06 15.51
C GLY A 89 -5.86 -14.79 14.57
N GLN A 90 -4.70 -14.19 14.26
CA GLN A 90 -3.66 -14.76 13.40
C GLN A 90 -2.68 -15.69 14.14
N GLY A 91 -2.85 -15.89 15.44
CA GLY A 91 -2.06 -16.82 16.24
C GLY A 91 -0.76 -16.23 16.80
N GLU A 92 -0.59 -14.91 16.76
CA GLU A 92 0.40 -14.22 17.58
C GLU A 92 0.01 -14.38 19.06
N SER A 93 0.99 -14.68 19.92
CA SER A 93 0.76 -14.86 21.34
C SER A 93 0.28 -13.54 21.94
N ALA A 94 -1.04 -13.40 22.10
CA ALA A 94 -1.72 -12.28 22.75
C ALA A 94 -1.37 -12.12 24.25
N GLU A 95 -0.40 -12.89 24.76
CA GLU A 95 -0.07 -12.97 26.18
C GLU A 95 0.52 -11.65 26.71
N ASP A 96 1.09 -10.83 25.83
CA ASP A 96 1.67 -9.52 26.13
C ASP A 96 0.90 -8.35 25.50
N LEU A 97 -0.08 -8.60 24.63
CA LEU A 97 -0.87 -7.57 23.95
C LEU A 97 -2.13 -7.23 24.74
N ARG A 98 -2.45 -5.95 24.87
CA ARG A 98 -3.65 -5.45 25.54
C ARG A 98 -4.55 -4.69 24.58
N PRO A 99 -5.87 -4.74 24.78
CA PRO A 99 -6.76 -3.71 24.25
C PRO A 99 -6.25 -2.34 24.75
N GLY A 100 -6.03 -1.41 23.84
CA GLY A 100 -5.35 -0.14 24.05
C GLY A 100 -4.06 -0.03 23.25
N ASP A 101 -3.23 -1.09 23.25
CA ASP A 101 -1.87 -1.05 22.68
C ASP A 101 -1.84 -0.75 21.15
N PHE A 102 -3.00 -0.72 20.49
CA PHE A 102 -3.15 -0.49 19.07
C PHE A 102 -4.04 0.72 18.79
N ALA A 103 -3.49 1.71 18.09
CA ALA A 103 -4.32 2.77 17.56
C ALA A 103 -5.24 2.28 16.43
N SER A 104 -6.38 2.95 16.27
CA SER A 104 -7.24 2.75 15.10
C SER A 104 -6.50 3.13 13.81
N ARG A 105 -6.80 2.43 12.72
CA ARG A 105 -6.09 2.64 11.45
C ARG A 105 -7.00 2.47 10.24
N TYR A 106 -6.62 3.10 9.13
CA TYR A 106 -7.13 2.73 7.82
C TYR A 106 -6.19 1.74 7.15
N VAL A 107 -6.78 0.72 6.53
CA VAL A 107 -6.10 -0.18 5.59
C VAL A 107 -6.65 0.12 4.21
N ILE A 108 -5.79 0.60 3.31
CA ILE A 108 -6.15 1.14 2.01
C ILE A 108 -5.52 0.28 0.93
N GLU A 109 -6.33 -0.29 0.05
CA GLU A 109 -5.87 -0.96 -1.17
C GLU A 109 -5.76 0.08 -2.29
N LEU A 110 -4.56 0.18 -2.88
CA LEU A 110 -4.22 1.11 -3.94
C LEU A 110 -4.05 0.39 -5.28
N GLN A 111 -4.41 1.07 -6.36
CA GLN A 111 -3.97 0.71 -7.71
C GLN A 111 -2.45 0.88 -7.79
N GLU A 112 -1.78 0.04 -8.59
CA GLU A 112 -0.36 0.27 -8.89
C GLU A 112 -0.23 1.57 -9.69
N SER A 113 0.28 2.62 -9.04
CA SER A 113 0.47 3.93 -9.64
C SER A 113 1.73 4.60 -9.09
N GLU A 114 2.33 5.48 -9.89
CA GLU A 114 3.46 6.32 -9.48
C GLU A 114 3.02 7.43 -8.49
N GLN A 115 1.72 7.62 -8.27
CA GLN A 115 1.14 8.68 -7.42
C GLN A 115 0.89 8.22 -5.98
N ARG A 116 1.21 6.97 -5.64
CA ARG A 116 0.95 6.41 -4.31
C ARG A 116 1.74 7.09 -3.20
N GLU A 117 2.98 7.50 -3.50
CA GLU A 117 3.82 8.25 -2.55
C GLU A 117 3.25 9.64 -2.27
N GLU A 118 2.65 10.28 -3.29
CA GLU A 118 1.99 11.58 -3.14
C GLU A 118 0.77 11.47 -2.23
N LEU A 119 -0.05 10.42 -2.40
CA LEU A 119 -1.17 10.14 -1.50
C LEU A 119 -0.69 9.87 -0.06
N ALA A 120 0.34 9.03 0.10
CA ALA A 120 0.91 8.74 1.41
C ALA A 120 1.42 10.01 2.10
N SER A 121 2.10 10.89 1.35
CA SER A 121 2.55 12.20 1.84
C SER A 121 1.37 13.07 2.26
N ALA A 122 0.33 13.19 1.41
CA ALA A 122 -0.85 14.00 1.71
C ALA A 122 -1.62 13.51 2.94
N LEU A 123 -1.67 12.19 3.17
CA LEU A 123 -2.25 11.58 4.37
C LEU A 123 -1.41 11.84 5.61
N SER A 124 -0.07 11.80 5.50
CA SER A 124 0.84 12.08 6.62
C SER A 124 0.81 13.54 7.09
N GLU A 125 0.22 14.43 6.29
CA GLU A 125 0.03 15.85 6.60
C GLU A 125 -1.35 16.15 7.21
N GLN A 126 -2.25 15.16 7.28
CA GLN A 126 -3.58 15.34 7.88
C GLN A 126 -3.47 15.40 9.41
N CYS A 127 -4.22 16.32 10.01
CA CYS A 127 -4.37 16.33 11.47
C CYS A 127 -5.01 15.01 11.94
N GLY A 128 -4.65 14.55 13.12
CA GLY A 128 -5.13 13.28 13.67
C GLY A 128 -4.47 12.04 13.06
N VAL A 129 -3.54 12.18 12.10
CA VAL A 129 -2.71 11.07 11.60
C VAL A 129 -1.37 11.07 12.32
N GLY A 130 -1.01 9.94 12.93
CA GLY A 130 0.27 9.76 13.62
C GLY A 130 1.35 9.18 12.71
N GLU A 131 0.97 8.16 11.95
CA GLU A 131 1.87 7.42 11.09
C GLU A 131 1.14 6.99 9.83
N VAL A 132 1.87 6.92 8.73
CA VAL A 132 1.43 6.24 7.52
C VAL A 132 2.51 5.21 7.23
N PHE A 133 2.17 4.02 6.73
CA PHE A 133 3.17 3.11 6.16
C PHE A 133 2.62 2.20 5.06
N PHE A 134 3.44 1.81 4.09
CA PHE A 134 3.11 0.77 3.13
C PHE A 134 3.38 -0.56 3.81
N THR A 135 2.43 -1.49 3.76
CA THR A 135 2.68 -2.85 4.26
C THR A 135 3.84 -3.43 3.47
N GLU A 136 4.91 -3.89 4.13
CA GLU A 136 6.07 -4.44 3.44
C GLU A 136 5.63 -5.64 2.58
N ASP A 137 5.91 -5.59 1.27
CA ASP A 137 5.83 -6.80 0.46
C ASP A 137 7.05 -7.65 0.86
N PRO A 138 6.89 -8.89 1.36
CA PRO A 138 8.02 -9.73 1.74
C PRO A 138 8.95 -10.07 0.56
N ALA A 139 8.59 -9.71 -0.68
CA ALA A 139 9.42 -9.79 -1.86
C ALA A 139 10.32 -8.56 -2.12
N ASP A 140 10.15 -7.44 -1.40
CA ASP A 140 10.93 -6.21 -1.58
C ASP A 140 11.30 -5.53 -0.24
N PRO A 141 12.50 -5.80 0.32
CA PRO A 141 12.92 -5.27 1.62
C PRO A 141 13.41 -3.81 1.58
N ASP A 142 13.35 -3.13 0.42
CA ASP A 142 13.84 -1.75 0.26
C ASP A 142 12.72 -0.68 0.37
N VAL A 143 11.49 -1.06 0.73
CA VAL A 143 10.37 -0.10 0.92
C VAL A 143 10.45 0.58 2.29
N ALA A 144 11.46 1.44 2.46
CA ALA A 144 11.52 2.36 3.59
C ALA A 144 10.43 3.44 3.43
N PHE A 145 9.53 3.54 4.40
CA PHE A 145 8.39 4.44 4.33
C PHE A 145 8.77 5.93 4.38
N PRO A 146 8.05 6.83 3.67
CA PRO A 146 8.17 8.29 3.79
C PRO A 146 7.66 8.82 5.14
N GLY A 147 8.43 8.60 6.20
CA GLY A 147 8.46 9.46 7.39
C GLY A 147 7.28 9.41 8.38
N SER A 148 7.52 9.94 9.56
CA SER A 148 6.52 10.25 10.58
C SER A 148 5.66 11.44 10.14
N ALA A 149 4.39 11.50 10.53
CA ALA A 149 3.54 12.65 10.26
C ALA A 149 4.20 13.94 10.80
N GLN A 150 4.21 14.99 9.97
CA GLN A 150 4.89 16.27 10.23
C GLN A 150 3.90 17.41 10.53
N GLY A 151 2.59 17.14 10.52
CA GLY A 151 1.54 18.15 10.43
C GLY A 151 0.53 18.15 11.58
N CYS A 152 0.26 19.38 12.04
CA CYS A 152 -0.54 19.84 13.18
C CYS A 152 0.19 19.71 14.52
#